data_AF-A0A5B8Z3S5-F1
#
_entry.id   AF-A0A5B8Z3S5-F1
#
_cell.length_a   1.000
_cell.length_b   1.000
_cell.length_c   1.000
_cell.angle_alpha   90.00
_cell.angle_beta   90.00
_cell.angle_gamma   90.00
#
_symmetry.space_group_name_H-M   'P 1'
#
loop_
_entity.id
_entity.type
_entity.pdbx_description
1 polymer ?
#
loop_
_entity_poly.entity_id
_entity_poly.type
_entity_poly.pdbx_seq_one_letter_code
_entity_poly.pdbx_strand_id
1 'polypeptide(L)'
;MNTVGLPSVSHVLKPQENQKTHTYTPYEAHKSFASVLKESINNVNELQVNSDNMTEKLVRGENVDLHQVMIASQKASISLQATLEIRNKVIEAYQEIMRMQV
;
A
#
# COMPACT_ATOMS: atom_id res chain seq x y z
N MET A 1 22.67 38.65 62.61
CA MET A 1 21.46 38.80 61.80
C MET A 1 21.84 38.54 60.35
N ASN A 2 21.52 37.35 59.82
CA ASN A 2 21.14 37.17 58.41
C ASN A 2 20.52 35.79 58.23
N THR A 3 19.45 35.75 57.44
CA THR A 3 18.40 34.74 57.41
C THR A 3 18.75 33.49 56.61
N VAL A 4 18.31 32.35 57.13
CA VAL A 4 18.18 31.07 56.42
C VAL A 4 17.22 31.24 55.24
N GLY A 5 17.61 30.72 54.08
CA GLY A 5 16.76 30.61 52.90
C GLY A 5 17.52 29.95 51.76
N LEU A 6 17.48 28.61 51.68
CA LEU A 6 17.92 27.86 50.49
C LEU A 6 16.69 27.48 49.65
N PRO A 7 16.72 27.66 48.32
CA PRO A 7 15.55 27.62 47.45
C PRO A 7 15.02 26.20 47.21
N SER A 8 13.71 26.14 47.02
CA SER A 8 12.88 24.96 46.75
C SER A 8 13.38 24.10 45.59
N VAL A 9 13.53 22.79 45.83
CA VAL A 9 13.59 21.77 44.79
C VAL A 9 12.16 21.35 44.48
N SER A 10 11.59 21.81 43.37
CA SER A 10 10.29 21.34 42.87
C SER A 10 10.14 21.60 41.37
N HIS A 11 10.01 20.50 40.62
CA HIS A 11 9.39 20.40 39.29
C HIS A 11 10.08 21.19 38.16
N VAL A 12 10.29 20.65 36.97
CA VAL A 12 9.26 20.16 36.06
C VAL A 12 9.91 19.16 35.10
N LEU A 13 9.29 17.98 34.98
CA LEU A 13 9.49 17.06 33.87
C LEU A 13 9.33 17.82 32.55
N LYS A 14 10.42 17.98 31.79
CA LYS A 14 10.33 18.45 30.41
C LYS A 14 9.48 17.43 29.64
N PRO A 15 8.39 17.83 28.96
CA PRO A 15 7.77 16.95 27.98
C PRO A 15 8.82 16.71 26.90
N GLN A 16 9.18 15.45 26.67
CA GLN A 16 10.05 15.09 25.56
C GLN A 16 9.32 15.40 24.25
N GLU A 17 9.67 16.53 23.66
CA GLU A 17 9.44 16.89 22.27
C GLU A 17 10.24 15.93 21.37
N ASN A 18 9.66 14.79 21.02
CA ASN A 18 9.83 14.11 19.72
C ASN A 18 9.20 12.73 19.76
N GLN A 19 7.90 12.67 19.49
CA GLN A 19 7.36 11.57 18.71
C GLN A 19 6.54 12.22 17.61
N LYS A 20 7.13 12.39 16.43
CA LYS A 20 6.39 12.71 15.20
C LYS A 20 5.46 11.53 14.91
N THR A 21 4.30 11.51 15.56
CA THR A 21 3.16 10.73 15.07
C THR A 21 2.89 11.23 13.66
N HIS A 22 3.22 10.42 12.64
CA HIS A 22 2.75 10.70 11.29
C HIS A 22 1.23 10.55 11.31
N THR A 23 0.54 11.64 11.61
CA THR A 23 -0.89 11.75 11.41
C THR A 23 -1.12 11.81 9.91
N TYR A 24 -1.19 10.65 9.27
CA TYR A 24 -1.66 10.57 7.89
C TYR A 24 -3.04 11.19 7.84
N THR A 25 -3.15 12.33 7.17
CA THR A 25 -4.48 12.89 6.91
C THR A 25 -5.24 11.92 6.01
N PRO A 26 -6.58 11.84 6.09
CA PRO A 26 -7.37 10.99 5.20
C PRO A 26 -7.05 11.23 3.71
N TYR A 27 -6.64 12.44 3.35
CA TYR A 27 -6.19 12.82 2.02
C TYR A 27 -4.84 12.17 1.62
N GLU A 28 -3.85 12.16 2.50
CA GLU A 28 -2.55 11.53 2.23
C GLU A 28 -2.66 10.01 2.17
N ALA A 29 -3.49 9.40 3.02
CA ALA A 29 -3.80 7.98 2.95
C ALA A 29 -4.47 7.61 1.62
N HIS A 30 -5.43 8.43 1.14
CA HIS A 30 -6.08 8.24 -0.15
C HIS A 30 -5.09 8.36 -1.32
N LYS A 31 -4.17 9.35 -1.30
CA LYS A 31 -3.16 9.51 -2.36
C LYS A 31 -2.18 8.34 -2.41
N SER A 32 -1.71 7.88 -1.25
CA SER A 32 -0.84 6.70 -1.15
C SER A 32 -1.55 5.45 -1.68
N PHE A 33 -2.80 5.25 -1.26
CA PHE A 33 -3.62 4.14 -1.72
C PHE A 33 -3.85 4.18 -3.25
N ALA A 34 -4.23 5.32 -3.82
CA ALA A 34 -4.45 5.48 -5.25
C ALA A 34 -3.18 5.18 -6.07
N SER A 35 -2.01 5.52 -5.53
CA SER A 35 -0.72 5.15 -6.12
C SER A 35 -0.52 3.64 -6.13
N VAL A 36 -0.74 2.97 -4.99
CA VAL A 36 -0.62 1.51 -4.87
C VAL A 36 -1.60 0.78 -5.81
N LEU A 37 -2.84 1.24 -5.91
CA LEU A 37 -3.83 0.68 -6.83
C LEU A 37 -3.39 0.84 -8.29
N LYS A 38 -2.92 2.03 -8.66
CA LYS A 38 -2.42 2.29 -10.01
C LYS A 38 -1.24 1.39 -10.35
N GLU A 39 -0.31 1.23 -9.43
CA GLU A 39 0.84 0.34 -9.57
C GLU A 39 0.41 -1.13 -9.69
N SER A 40 -0.56 -1.57 -8.87
CA SER A 40 -1.11 -2.92 -8.94
C SER A 40 -1.77 -3.22 -10.29
N ILE A 41 -2.55 -2.27 -10.82
CA ILE A 41 -3.19 -2.40 -12.15
C ILE A 41 -2.12 -2.50 -13.25
N ASN A 42 -1.09 -1.65 -13.19
CA ASN A 42 0.03 -1.71 -14.13
C ASN A 42 0.75 -3.06 -14.05
N ASN A 43 0.99 -3.57 -12.84
CA ASN A 43 1.63 -4.86 -12.62
C ASN A 43 0.81 -6.01 -13.22
N VAL A 44 -0.52 -6.02 -13.02
CA VAL A 44 -1.40 -7.03 -13.65
C VAL A 44 -1.31 -6.97 -15.17
N ASN A 45 -1.31 -5.76 -15.74
CA ASN A 45 -1.15 -5.59 -17.18
C ASN A 45 0.20 -6.14 -17.69
N GLU A 46 1.29 -5.88 -16.98
CA GLU A 46 2.60 -6.44 -17.31
C GLU A 46 2.61 -7.98 -17.25
N LEU A 47 1.98 -8.56 -16.21
CA LEU A 47 1.86 -10.01 -16.08
C LEU A 47 1.03 -10.63 -17.21
N GLN A 48 -0.05 -9.97 -17.62
CA GLN A 48 -0.90 -10.38 -18.74
C GLN A 48 -0.09 -10.38 -20.05
N VAL A 49 0.58 -9.26 -20.37
CA VAL A 49 1.41 -9.12 -21.58
C VAL A 49 2.55 -10.15 -21.59
N ASN A 50 3.16 -10.41 -20.44
CA ASN A 50 4.20 -11.42 -20.32
C ASN A 50 3.66 -12.82 -20.61
N SER A 51 2.53 -13.19 -19.99
CA SER A 51 1.85 -14.47 -20.27
C SER A 51 1.52 -14.64 -21.75
N ASP A 52 1.02 -13.59 -22.41
CA ASP A 52 0.69 -13.61 -23.84
C ASP A 52 1.95 -13.78 -24.69
N ASN A 53 3.03 -13.06 -24.37
CA ASN A 53 4.31 -13.16 -25.07
C ASN A 53 4.92 -14.57 -24.93
N MET A 54 4.89 -15.15 -23.74
CA MET A 54 5.39 -16.51 -23.50
C MET A 54 4.55 -17.55 -24.25
N THR A 55 3.23 -17.37 -24.29
CA THR A 55 2.32 -18.21 -25.07
C THR A 55 2.62 -18.12 -26.56
N GLU A 56 2.82 -16.91 -27.08
CA GLU A 56 3.15 -16.68 -28.48
C GLU A 56 4.48 -17.34 -28.87
N LYS A 57 5.53 -17.17 -28.04
CA LYS A 57 6.84 -17.80 -28.26
C LYS A 57 6.77 -19.32 -28.25
N LEU A 58 5.98 -19.89 -27.34
CA LEU A 58 5.75 -21.34 -27.29
C LEU A 58 5.07 -21.83 -28.56
N VAL A 59 4.03 -21.15 -29.04
CA VAL A 59 3.32 -21.51 -30.29
C VAL A 59 4.22 -21.35 -31.52
N ARG A 60 5.14 -20.38 -31.51
CA ARG A 60 6.17 -20.19 -32.55
C ARG A 60 7.29 -21.24 -32.50
N GLY A 61 7.33 -22.10 -31.48
CA GLY A 61 8.38 -23.10 -31.31
C GLY A 61 9.73 -22.54 -30.85
N GLU A 62 9.73 -21.36 -30.24
CA GLU A 62 10.94 -20.80 -29.60
C GLU A 62 11.30 -21.59 -28.33
N ASN A 63 12.52 -21.39 -27.81
CA ASN A 63 13.01 -22.03 -26.57
C ASN A 63 12.29 -21.48 -25.32
N VAL A 64 11.01 -21.81 -25.16
CA VAL A 64 10.21 -21.49 -23.98
C VAL A 64 9.57 -22.76 -23.48
N ASP A 65 9.81 -23.09 -22.22
CA ASP A 65 9.22 -24.29 -21.64
C ASP A 65 7.73 -24.08 -21.35
N LEU A 66 6.91 -25.09 -21.67
CA LEU A 66 5.48 -25.09 -21.38
C LEU A 66 5.16 -24.76 -19.92
N HIS A 67 5.96 -25.27 -18.97
CA HIS A 67 5.73 -25.03 -17.55
C HIS A 67 5.88 -23.54 -17.18
N GLN A 68 6.78 -22.80 -17.84
CA GLN A 68 6.94 -21.37 -17.59
C GLN A 68 5.74 -20.57 -18.10
N VAL A 69 5.21 -20.92 -19.28
CA VAL A 69 3.98 -20.33 -19.83
C VAL A 69 2.80 -20.55 -18.88
N MET A 70 2.65 -21.77 -18.37
CA MET A 70 1.60 -22.10 -17.40
C MET A 70 1.74 -21.28 -16.12
N ILE A 71 2.95 -21.16 -15.57
CA ILE A 71 3.21 -20.34 -14.37
C ILE A 71 2.88 -18.87 -14.64
N ALA A 72 3.30 -18.33 -15.78
CA ALA A 72 3.04 -16.93 -16.14
C ALA A 72 1.52 -16.66 -16.26
N SER A 73 0.78 -17.55 -16.92
CA SER A 73 -0.67 -17.48 -17.05
C SER A 73 -1.37 -17.56 -15.68
N GLN A 74 -0.97 -18.51 -14.84
CA GLN A 74 -1.52 -18.64 -13.49
C GLN A 74 -1.25 -17.40 -12.64
N LYS A 75 -0.04 -16.83 -12.75
CA LYS A 75 0.36 -15.61 -12.05
C LYS A 75 -0.49 -14.42 -12.48
N ALA A 76 -0.67 -14.23 -13.79
CA ALA A 76 -1.53 -13.18 -14.33
C ALA A 76 -2.97 -13.32 -13.81
N SER A 77 -3.53 -14.54 -13.83
CA SER A 77 -4.89 -14.82 -13.35
C SER A 77 -5.08 -14.51 -11.86
N ILE A 78 -4.16 -14.97 -11.00
CA ILE A 78 -4.24 -14.75 -9.55
C ILE A 78 -4.06 -13.25 -9.22
N SER A 79 -3.11 -12.58 -9.87
CA SER A 79 -2.88 -11.15 -9.66
C SER A 79 -4.07 -10.29 -10.12
N LEU A 80 -4.74 -10.67 -11.20
CA LEU A 80 -5.97 -10.02 -11.63
C LEU A 80 -7.07 -10.18 -10.59
N GLN A 81 -7.29 -11.39 -10.08
CA GLN A 81 -8.26 -11.65 -9.01
C GLN A 81 -7.98 -10.82 -7.76
N ALA A 82 -6.73 -10.79 -7.30
CA ALA A 82 -6.32 -9.97 -6.17
C ALA A 82 -6.61 -8.48 -6.40
N THR A 83 -6.37 -7.98 -7.61
CA THR A 83 -6.63 -6.58 -7.97
C THR A 83 -8.12 -6.25 -7.97
N LEU A 84 -8.98 -7.19 -8.38
CA LEU A 84 -10.44 -7.02 -8.30
C LEU A 84 -10.91 -6.92 -6.85
N GLU A 85 -10.37 -7.77 -5.96
CA GLU A 85 -10.68 -7.71 -4.53
C GLU A 85 -10.24 -6.38 -3.90
N ILE A 86 -9.03 -5.91 -4.23
CA ILE A 86 -8.55 -4.61 -3.78
C ILE A 86 -9.48 -3.51 -4.29
N ARG A 87 -9.84 -3.50 -5.58
CA ARG A 87 -10.78 -2.52 -6.14
C ARG A 87 -12.10 -2.48 -5.38
N ASN A 88 -12.67 -3.63 -5.04
CA ASN A 88 -13.92 -3.72 -4.29
C ASN A 88 -13.77 -3.10 -2.89
N LYS A 89 -12.71 -3.46 -2.15
CA LYS A 89 -12.45 -2.95 -0.79
C LYS A 89 -12.25 -1.44 -0.75
N VAL A 90 -11.76 -0.85 -1.84
CA VAL A 90 -11.57 0.61 -1.95
C VAL A 90 -12.89 1.34 -2.10
N ILE A 91 -13.76 0.79 -2.94
CA ILE A 91 -15.11 1.34 -3.13
C ILE A 91 -15.85 1.30 -1.79
N GLU A 92 -15.74 0.19 -1.06
CA GLU A 92 -16.28 0.05 0.31
C GLU A 92 -15.70 1.11 1.27
N ALA A 93 -14.37 1.27 1.31
CA ALA A 93 -13.72 2.24 2.18
C ALA A 93 -14.12 3.70 1.86
N TYR A 94 -14.24 4.04 0.58
CA TYR A 94 -14.74 5.35 0.15
C TYR A 94 -16.19 5.58 0.60
N GLN A 95 -17.05 4.58 0.43
CA GLN A 95 -18.44 4.64 0.89
C GLN A 95 -18.53 4.81 2.41
N GLU A 96 -17.69 4.13 3.19
CA GLU A 96 -17.69 4.23 4.65
C GLU A 96 -17.29 5.63 5.14
N ILE A 97 -16.26 6.25 4.55
CA ILE A 97 -15.86 7.64 4.87
C ILE A 97 -17.02 8.61 4.62
N MET A 98 -17.77 8.43 3.54
CA MET A 98 -18.93 9.27 3.23
C MET A 98 -20.07 9.09 4.24
N ARG A 99 -20.22 7.89 4.83
CA ARG A 99 -21.24 7.60 5.86
C ARG A 99 -20.86 8.13 7.24
N MET A 100 -19.57 8.34 7.52
CA MET A 100 -19.11 8.93 8.78
C MET A 100 -19.30 10.45 8.89
N GLN A 101 -19.48 11.16 7.77
CA GLN A 101 -19.55 12.63 7.73
C GLN A 101 -20.98 13.20 7.76
N VAL A 102 -22.01 12.35 7.83
CA VAL A 102 -23.43 12.78 7.95
C VAL A 102 -23.93 12.74 9.38
#